data_AF-A0A2E5IX46-F1
#
_entry.id   AF-A0A2E5IX46-F1
#
_cell.length_a   1.000
_cell.length_b   1.000
_cell.length_c   1.000
_cell.angle_alpha   90.00
_cell.angle_beta   90.00
_cell.angle_gamma   90.00
#
_symmetry.space_group_name_H-M   'P 1'
#
loop_
_entity.id
_entity.type
_entity.pdbx_description
1 polymer ?
#
loop_
_entity_poly.entity_id
_entity_poly.type
_entity_poly.pdbx_seq_one_letter_code
_entity_poly.pdbx_strand_id
1 'polypeptide(L)'
;MDALLLIPPPVFLGFVLATFTTFIFHALFGRRDRSGLFYWPFGVGGFAAGAVVATPLGATYLLVGGLPLLGGIAGCIVALMLAHLILA
;
A
#
# COMPACT_ATOMS: atom_id res chain seq x y z
N MET A 1 -17.04 -10.48 20.23
CA MET A 1 -16.82 -9.04 19.98
C MET A 1 -16.05 -8.96 18.67
N ASP A 2 -16.71 -8.56 17.60
CA ASP A 2 -16.19 -8.69 16.25
C ASP A 2 -15.09 -7.66 16.00
N ALA A 3 -13.84 -8.11 15.89
CA ALA A 3 -12.68 -7.26 15.67
C ALA A 3 -12.80 -6.35 14.43
N LEU A 4 -13.65 -6.75 13.48
CA LEU A 4 -14.00 -5.97 12.29
C LEU A 4 -14.76 -4.66 12.60
N LEU A 5 -15.48 -4.58 13.72
CA LEU A 5 -16.17 -3.35 14.13
C LEU A 5 -15.22 -2.28 14.73
N LEU A 6 -13.99 -2.67 15.08
CA LEU A 6 -13.00 -1.79 15.71
C LEU A 6 -12.11 -1.05 14.70
N ILE A 7 -12.01 -1.53 13.46
CA ILE A 7 -11.14 -0.93 12.45
C ILE A 7 -11.92 0.16 11.70
N PRO A 8 -11.43 1.42 11.67
CA PRO A 8 -12.08 2.46 10.89
C PRO A 8 -12.19 2.05 9.41
N PRO A 9 -13.36 2.21 8.76
CA PRO A 9 -13.55 1.79 7.37
C PRO A 9 -12.47 2.29 6.38
N PRO A 10 -11.96 3.54 6.48
CA PRO A 10 -10.87 3.99 5.61
C PRO A 10 -9.57 3.20 5.80
N VAL A 11 -9.25 2.78 7.03
CA VAL A 11 -8.05 1.99 7.33
C VAL A 11 -8.18 0.60 6.70
N PHE A 12 -9.35 -0.03 6.85
CA PHE A 12 -9.63 -1.31 6.21
C PHE A 12 -9.51 -1.21 4.68
N LEU A 13 -10.11 -0.18 4.08
CA LEU A 13 -9.98 0.09 2.64
C LEU A 13 -8.52 0.27 2.22
N GLY A 14 -7.74 1.07 2.94
CA GLY A 14 -6.33 1.28 2.66
C GLY A 14 -5.52 -0.01 2.68
N PHE A 15 -5.77 -0.87 3.67
CA PHE A 15 -5.12 -2.18 3.77
C PHE A 15 -5.49 -3.13 2.62
N VAL A 16 -6.76 -3.14 2.22
CA VAL A 16 -7.24 -3.91 1.06
C VAL A 16 -6.59 -3.42 -0.22
N LEU A 17 -6.56 -2.10 -0.45
CA LEU A 17 -5.92 -1.52 -1.64
C LEU A 17 -4.42 -1.78 -1.67
N ALA A 18 -3.71 -1.59 -0.56
CA ALA A 18 -2.29 -1.90 -0.47
C ALA A 18 -2.00 -3.37 -0.79
N THR A 19 -2.84 -4.28 -0.28
CA THR A 19 -2.75 -5.71 -0.56
C THR A 19 -2.95 -5.99 -2.05
N PHE A 20 -4.01 -5.47 -2.66
CA PHE A 20 -4.24 -5.65 -4.11
C PHE A 20 -3.10 -5.07 -4.94
N THR A 21 -2.65 -3.85 -4.65
CA THR A 21 -1.52 -3.21 -5.35
C THR A 21 -0.26 -4.07 -5.24
N THR A 22 0.03 -4.64 -4.06
CA THR A 22 1.17 -5.56 -3.85
C THR A 22 1.08 -6.80 -4.73
N PHE A 23 -0.07 -7.47 -4.74
CA PHE A 23 -0.21 -8.71 -5.50
C PHE A 23 -0.28 -8.47 -7.01
N ILE A 24 -0.85 -7.34 -7.45
CA ILE A 24 -0.79 -6.90 -8.85
C ILE A 24 0.68 -6.65 -9.24
N PHE A 25 1.42 -5.91 -8.41
CA PHE A 25 2.84 -5.67 -8.65
C PHE A 25 3.64 -6.98 -8.73
N HIS A 26 3.41 -7.90 -7.81
CA HIS A 26 4.07 -9.20 -7.82
C HIS A 26 3.73 -10.01 -9.07
N ALA A 27 2.47 -9.97 -9.54
CA ALA A 27 2.09 -10.65 -10.77
C ALA A 27 2.77 -10.06 -12.02
N LEU A 28 3.03 -8.74 -12.04
CA LEU A 28 3.63 -8.04 -13.17
C LEU A 28 5.17 -8.06 -13.18
N PHE A 29 5.78 -7.89 -12.02
CA PHE A 29 7.23 -7.67 -11.86
C PHE A 29 7.91 -8.63 -10.88
N GLY A 30 7.13 -9.44 -10.16
CA GLY A 30 7.67 -10.34 -9.16
C GLY A 30 8.57 -11.42 -9.75
N ARG A 31 9.64 -11.75 -9.04
CA ARG A 31 10.50 -12.88 -9.39
C ARG A 31 9.84 -14.19 -8.99
N ARG A 32 10.05 -15.25 -9.79
CA ARG A 32 9.42 -16.57 -9.60
C ARG A 32 9.87 -17.29 -8.31
N ASP A 33 11.04 -16.95 -7.80
CA ASP A 33 11.64 -17.54 -6.58
C ASP A 33 11.17 -16.87 -5.29
N ARG A 34 10.49 -15.72 -5.37
CA ARG A 34 9.96 -14.99 -4.21
C ARG A 34 8.45 -15.00 -4.24
N SER A 35 7.80 -15.24 -3.10
CA SER A 35 6.34 -15.19 -3.03
C SER A 35 5.84 -13.74 -2.97
N GLY A 36 4.59 -13.48 -3.39
CA GLY A 36 3.96 -12.18 -3.18
C GLY A 36 3.91 -11.75 -1.70
N LEU A 37 3.92 -12.71 -0.77
CA LEU A 37 4.02 -12.45 0.68
C LEU A 37 5.35 -11.82 1.09
N PHE A 38 6.44 -12.06 0.34
CA PHE A 38 7.71 -11.35 0.57
C PHE A 38 7.56 -9.84 0.30
N TYR A 39 6.81 -9.47 -0.74
CA TYR A 39 6.58 -8.06 -1.13
C TYR A 39 5.53 -7.37 -0.25
N TRP A 40 4.63 -8.13 0.37
CA TRP A 40 3.49 -7.63 1.12
C TRP A 40 3.78 -6.59 2.21
N PRO A 41 4.74 -6.79 3.13
CA PRO A 41 5.02 -5.78 4.16
C PRO A 41 5.52 -4.46 3.56
N PHE A 42 6.24 -4.50 2.43
CA PHE A 42 6.72 -3.31 1.74
C PHE A 42 5.57 -2.53 1.08
N GLY A 43 4.62 -3.23 0.46
CA GLY A 43 3.45 -2.58 -0.13
C GLY A 43 2.54 -1.94 0.91
N VAL A 44 2.23 -2.65 2.00
CA VAL A 44 1.43 -2.10 3.12
C VAL A 44 2.14 -0.92 3.79
N GLY A 45 3.43 -1.06 4.11
CA GLY A 45 4.23 0.00 4.71
C GLY A 45 4.37 1.21 3.79
N GLY A 46 4.62 0.98 2.50
CA GLY A 46 4.67 2.02 1.48
C GLY A 46 3.36 2.76 1.31
N PHE A 47 2.23 2.05 1.36
CA PHE A 47 0.92 2.69 1.31
C PHE A 47 0.68 3.61 2.50
N ALA A 48 0.95 3.12 3.71
CA ALA A 48 0.81 3.92 4.92
C ALA A 48 1.70 5.17 4.87
N ALA A 49 2.98 5.00 4.50
CA ALA A 49 3.92 6.12 4.38
C ALA A 49 3.48 7.13 3.30
N GLY A 50 3.08 6.66 2.13
CA GLY A 50 2.60 7.53 1.03
C GLY A 50 1.35 8.30 1.41
N ALA A 51 0.41 7.67 2.11
CA ALA A 51 -0.80 8.33 2.58
C ALA A 51 -0.49 9.43 3.63
N VAL A 52 0.44 9.19 4.54
CA VAL A 52 0.89 10.18 5.55
C VAL A 52 1.60 11.36 4.89
N VAL A 53 2.46 11.10 3.91
CA VAL A 53 3.25 12.13 3.22
C VAL A 53 2.42 12.96 2.24
N ALA A 54 1.29 12.43 1.73
CA ALA A 54 0.45 13.15 0.79
C ALA A 54 -0.15 14.45 1.36
N THR A 55 -0.50 14.47 2.65
CA THR A 55 -1.08 15.66 3.30
C THR A 55 -0.11 16.86 3.35
N PRO A 56 1.11 16.76 3.90
CA PRO A 56 2.04 17.88 3.93
C PRO A 56 2.50 18.34 2.54
N LEU A 57 2.41 17.47 1.52
CA LEU A 57 2.72 17.82 0.13
C LEU A 57 1.54 18.48 -0.62
N GLY A 58 0.37 18.61 0.01
CA GLY A 58 -0.84 19.09 -0.66
C GLY A 58 -1.39 18.13 -1.74
N ALA A 59 -0.88 16.90 -1.80
CA ALA A 59 -1.23 15.90 -2.81
C ALA A 59 -2.42 15.03 -2.37
N THR A 60 -3.47 15.67 -1.83
CA THR A 60 -4.65 14.99 -1.24
C THR A 60 -5.71 14.66 -2.28
N TYR A 61 -5.34 13.91 -3.30
CA TYR A 61 -6.24 13.49 -4.37
C TYR A 61 -6.98 12.19 -3.99
N LEU A 62 -8.24 12.08 -4.42
CA LEU A 62 -9.12 10.92 -4.21
C LEU A 62 -9.18 10.49 -2.73
N LEU A 63 -9.85 11.31 -1.92
CA LEU A 63 -9.98 11.09 -0.48
C LEU A 63 -11.17 10.18 -0.16
N VAL A 64 -10.95 9.19 0.71
CA VAL A 64 -12.03 8.42 1.34
C VAL A 64 -11.86 8.45 2.84
N GLY A 65 -12.79 9.11 3.55
CA GLY A 65 -12.72 9.27 5.00
C GLY A 65 -11.40 9.88 5.50
N GLY A 66 -10.85 10.84 4.74
CA GLY A 66 -9.57 11.49 5.05
C GLY A 66 -8.32 10.75 4.57
N LEU A 67 -8.46 9.53 4.03
CA LEU A 67 -7.34 8.76 3.48
C LEU A 67 -7.06 9.18 2.02
N PRO A 68 -5.88 9.75 1.69
CA PRO A 68 -5.52 10.11 0.32
C PRO A 68 -5.08 8.87 -0.46
N LEU A 69 -6.01 8.30 -1.25
CA LEU A 69 -5.81 7.00 -1.89
C LEU A 69 -4.68 7.01 -2.91
N LEU A 70 -4.56 8.06 -3.73
CA LEU A 70 -3.50 8.13 -4.74
C LEU A 70 -2.11 8.25 -4.10
N GLY A 71 -1.99 9.02 -3.02
CA GLY A 71 -0.75 9.12 -2.26
C GLY A 71 -0.32 7.77 -1.67
N GLY A 72 -1.27 7.03 -1.09
CA GLY A 72 -1.03 5.68 -0.60
C GLY A 72 -0.62 4.71 -1.73
N ILE A 73 -1.34 4.66 -2.83
CA ILE A 73 -0.99 3.78 -3.97
C ILE A 73 0.40 4.13 -4.52
N ALA A 74 0.73 5.41 -4.66
CA ALA A 74 2.05 5.85 -5.12
C ALA A 74 3.16 5.39 -4.15
N GLY A 75 2.98 5.60 -2.84
CA GLY A 75 3.93 5.13 -1.83
C GLY A 75 4.09 3.61 -1.83
N CYS A 76 3.00 2.87 -2.02
CA CYS A 76 3.00 1.42 -2.19
C CYS A 76 3.88 1.01 -3.38
N ILE A 77 3.66 1.59 -4.56
CA ILE A 77 4.44 1.29 -5.77
C ILE A 77 5.92 1.61 -5.58
N VAL A 78 6.25 2.77 -5.00
CA VAL A 78 7.64 3.18 -4.74
C VAL A 78 8.32 2.19 -3.79
N ALA A 79 7.70 1.83 -2.68
CA ALA A 79 8.27 0.88 -1.72
C ALA A 79 8.48 -0.52 -2.34
N LEU A 80 7.53 -0.98 -3.17
CA LEU A 80 7.63 -2.25 -3.88
C LEU A 80 8.75 -2.22 -4.93
N MET A 81 8.90 -1.13 -5.68
CA MET A 81 10.02 -0.94 -6.60
C MET A 81 11.36 -0.96 -5.87
N LEU A 82 11.48 -0.27 -4.74
CA LEU A 82 12.71 -0.30 -3.92
C LEU A 82 12.99 -1.71 -3.39
N ALA A 83 11.98 -2.41 -2.85
CA ALA A 83 12.14 -3.78 -2.41
C ALA A 83 12.56 -4.71 -3.55
N HIS A 84 11.99 -4.52 -4.74
CA HIS A 84 12.36 -5.28 -5.94
C HIS A 84 13.80 -4.98 -6.40
N LEU A 85 14.24 -3.72 -6.35
CA LEU A 85 15.58 -3.35 -6.81
C LEU A 85 16.69 -3.73 -5.81
N ILE A 86 16.39 -3.70 -4.51
CA ILE A 86 17.39 -3.87 -3.45
C ILE A 86 17.44 -5.30 -2.93
N LEU A 87 16.29 -5.97 -2.83
CA LEU A 87 16.15 -7.23 -2.10
C LEU A 87 15.76 -8.43 -2.98
N ALA A 88 15.45 -8.22 -4.25
CA ALA A 88 15.04 -9.26 -5.19
C ALA A 88 16.06 -9.45 -6.32
#